data_AF-A0A7W9EZ44-F1
#
_entry.id   AF-A0A7W9EZ44-F1
#
_cell.length_a   1.000
_cell.length_b   1.000
_cell.length_c   1.000
_cell.angle_alpha   90.00
_cell.angle_beta   90.00
_cell.angle_gamma   90.00
#
_symmetry.space_group_name_H-M   'P 1'
#
loop_
_entity.id
_entity.type
_entity.pdbx_description
1 polymer ?
#
loop_
_entity_poly.entity_id
_entity_poly.type
_entity_poly.pdbx_seq_one_letter_code
_entity_poly.pdbx_strand_id
1 'polypeptide(L)' 'MNKSTALKKSATTGRFATKPLGKGKATKFAKVEGVTTSSRSAKTLKTYSDRGLKGDALRSAITGSFAAKKGK' A
#
# COMPACT_ATOMS: atom_id res chain seq x y z
N MET A 1 15.04 16.64 -7.23
CA MET A 1 13.60 16.47 -7.55
C MET A 1 12.77 17.02 -6.39
N ASN A 2 12.37 18.28 -6.45
CA ASN A 2 11.53 18.89 -5.42
C ASN A 2 10.07 18.51 -5.69
N LYS A 3 9.65 17.34 -5.19
CA LYS A 3 8.23 16.94 -5.22
C LYS A 3 7.48 17.77 -4.19
N SER A 4 6.82 18.83 -4.64
CA SER A 4 5.91 19.63 -3.82
C SER A 4 4.82 18.74 -3.23
N THR A 5 4.94 18.39 -1.96
CA THR A 5 3.89 17.73 -1.18
C THR A 5 2.86 18.79 -0.85
N ALA A 6 1.83 18.93 -1.70
CA ALA A 6 0.70 19.78 -1.39
C ALA A 6 0.01 19.24 -0.12
N LEU A 7 0.35 19.83 1.03
CA LEU A 7 -0.17 19.54 2.35
C LEU A 7 -1.64 19.99 2.41
N LYS A 8 -2.55 19.19 1.84
CA LYS A 8 -3.98 19.46 1.96
C LYS A 8 -4.47 19.06 3.35
N LYS A 9 -5.01 20.02 4.10
CA LYS A 9 -5.63 19.78 5.42
C LYS A 9 -6.96 19.04 5.25
N SER A 10 -7.19 18.03 6.07
CA SER A 10 -8.47 17.34 6.16
C SER A 10 -9.50 18.26 6.80
N ALA A 11 -10.59 18.58 6.10
CA ALA A 11 -11.68 19.41 6.63
C ALA A 11 -12.37 18.77 7.84
N THR A 12 -12.36 17.44 7.94
CA THR A 12 -13.05 16.68 9.00
C THR A 12 -12.24 16.57 10.29
N THR A 13 -10.92 16.70 10.23
CA THR A 13 -10.02 16.38 11.37
C THR A 13 -8.97 17.45 11.65
N GLY A 14 -8.88 18.51 10.83
CA GLY A 14 -7.87 19.58 10.95
C GLY A 14 -6.42 19.16 10.67
N ARG A 15 -6.13 17.86 10.61
CA ARG A 15 -4.80 17.28 10.38
C ARG A 15 -4.42 17.26 8.90
N PHE A 16 -3.13 17.34 8.60
CA PHE A 16 -2.60 17.17 7.25
C PHE A 16 -2.94 15.76 6.75
N ALA A 17 -3.67 15.67 5.63
CA ALA A 17 -3.99 14.40 5.01
C ALA A 17 -2.76 13.91 4.23
N THR A 18 -1.88 13.16 4.89
CA THR A 18 -0.73 12.50 4.24
C THR A 18 -1.21 11.26 3.50
N LYS A 19 -1.77 11.45 2.30
CA LYS A 19 -1.92 10.33 1.37
C LYS A 19 -0.56 10.07 0.73
N PRO A 20 -0.03 8.83 0.75
CA PRO A 20 1.17 8.53 0.01
C PRO A 20 0.98 8.93 -1.46
N LEU A 21 1.96 9.65 -2.01
CA LEU A 21 1.92 10.16 -3.38
C LEU A 21 1.60 9.00 -4.34
N GLY A 22 0.64 9.22 -5.23
CA GLY A 22 0.25 8.21 -6.22
C GLY A 22 -0.86 7.24 -5.79
N LYS A 23 -1.32 7.25 -4.52
CA LYS A 23 -2.43 6.38 -4.07
C LYS A 23 -3.67 6.49 -4.96
N GLY A 24 -4.08 7.72 -5.31
CA GLY A 24 -5.21 7.95 -6.20
C GLY A 24 -4.99 7.48 -7.65
N LYS A 25 -3.75 7.55 -8.16
CA LYS A 25 -3.41 7.03 -9.49
C LYS A 25 -3.44 5.51 -9.48
N ALA A 26 -2.80 4.87 -8.50
CA ALA A 26 -2.81 3.43 -8.33
C ALA A 26 -4.24 2.86 -8.22
N THR A 27 -5.14 3.55 -7.51
CA THR A 27 -6.56 3.15 -7.45
C THR A 27 -7.25 3.25 -8.82
N LYS A 28 -6.96 4.28 -9.62
CA LYS A 28 -7.49 4.40 -10.99
C LYS A 28 -6.96 3.28 -11.89
N PHE A 29 -5.66 2.99 -11.84
CA PHE A 29 -5.06 1.89 -12.60
C PHE A 29 -5.62 0.53 -12.18
N ALA A 30 -5.71 0.26 -10.88
CA ALA A 30 -6.31 -0.97 -10.37
C ALA A 30 -7.76 -1.17 -10.85
N LYS A 31 -8.55 -0.08 -10.94
CA LYS A 31 -9.91 -0.14 -11.48
C LYS A 31 -9.96 -0.41 -12.98
N VAL A 32 -9.06 0.20 -13.76
CA VAL A 32 -9.00 0.03 -15.22
C VAL A 32 -8.49 -1.36 -15.59
N GLU A 33 -7.49 -1.87 -14.87
CA GLU A 33 -6.85 -3.17 -15.12
C GLU A 33 -7.60 -4.34 -14.47
N GLY A 34 -8.70 -4.08 -13.75
CA GLY A 34 -9.46 -5.11 -13.03
C GLY A 34 -8.69 -5.74 -11.86
N VAL A 35 -7.57 -5.15 -11.45
CA VAL A 35 -6.70 -5.67 -10.40
C VAL A 35 -7.32 -5.36 -9.04
N THR A 36 -7.88 -6.38 -8.39
CA THR A 36 -8.42 -6.29 -7.03
C THR A 36 -7.53 -7.04 -6.05
N THR A 37 -7.46 -6.56 -4.81
CA THR A 37 -6.77 -7.29 -3.75
C THR A 37 -7.73 -8.30 -3.15
N SER A 38 -7.36 -9.59 -3.19
CA SER A 38 -8.12 -10.63 -2.49
C SER A 38 -8.13 -10.36 -0.98
N SER A 39 -9.15 -10.85 -0.28
CA SER A 39 -9.25 -10.75 1.19
C SER A 39 -8.01 -11.30 1.89
N ARG A 40 -7.42 -12.37 1.35
CA ARG A 40 -6.17 -12.97 1.83
C ARG A 40 -5.00 -12.02 1.66
N SER A 41 -4.85 -11.42 0.48
CA SER A 41 -3.78 -10.46 0.19
C SER A 41 -3.87 -9.22 1.09
N ALA A 42 -5.09 -8.71 1.31
CA ALA A 42 -5.33 -7.57 2.21
C ALA A 42 -4.96 -7.91 3.67
N LYS A 43 -5.29 -9.12 4.14
CA LYS A 43 -4.93 -9.58 5.49
C LYS A 43 -3.41 -9.70 5.67
N THR A 44 -2.71 -10.22 4.67
CA THR A 44 -1.24 -10.32 4.68
C THR A 44 -0.58 -8.94 4.72
N LEU A 45 -1.05 -8.01 3.90
CA LEU A 45 -0.58 -6.62 3.91
C LEU A 45 -0.77 -5.96 5.27
N LYS A 46 -1.96 -6.12 5.87
CA LYS A 46 -2.25 -5.59 7.20
C LYS A 46 -1.33 -6.21 8.25
N THR A 47 -1.16 -7.54 8.23
CA THR A 47 -0.32 -8.26 9.20
C THR A 47 1.13 -7.77 9.18
N TYR A 48 1.73 -7.58 8.00
CA TYR A 48 3.11 -7.09 7.92
C TYR A 48 3.23 -5.60 8.25
N SER A 49 2.23 -4.79 7.89
CA SER A 49 2.18 -3.39 8.29
C SER A 49 2.02 -3.22 9.80
N ASP A 50 1.21 -4.05 10.46
CA ASP A 50 1.00 -4.05 11.91
C ASP A 50 2.27 -4.49 12.66
N ARG A 51 3.11 -5.33 12.03
CA ARG A 51 4.47 -5.66 12.50
C ARG A 51 5.49 -4.53 12.30
N GLY A 52 5.06 -3.39 11.78
CA GLY A 52 5.92 -2.23 11.55
C GLY A 52 6.77 -2.30 10.27
N LEU A 53 6.61 -3.33 9.43
CA LEU A 53 7.37 -3.45 8.17
C LEU A 53 6.92 -2.40 7.17
N LYS A 54 7.88 -1.70 6.56
CA LYS A 54 7.67 -0.63 5.58
C LYS A 54 8.64 -0.77 4.41
N GLY A 55 8.35 -0.11 3.29
CA GLY A 55 9.26 0.01 2.15
C GLY A 55 9.70 -1.34 1.57
N ASP A 56 11.01 -1.53 1.40
CA ASP A 56 11.58 -2.77 0.86
C ASP A 56 11.36 -3.98 1.78
N ALA A 57 11.43 -3.82 3.10
CA ALA A 57 11.20 -4.93 4.03
C ALA A 57 9.78 -5.49 3.92
N LEU A 58 8.78 -4.61 3.77
CA LEU A 58 7.41 -5.01 3.52
C LEU A 58 7.28 -5.74 2.16
N ARG A 59 7.91 -5.20 1.11
CA ARG A 59 7.90 -5.81 -0.23
C ARG A 59 8.52 -7.21 -0.21
N SER A 60 9.68 -7.37 0.43
CA SER A 60 10.37 -8.66 0.56
C SER A 60 9.59 -9.68 1.39
N ALA A 61 8.93 -9.26 2.48
CA ALA A 61 8.09 -10.15 3.27
C ALA A 61 6.87 -10.66 2.46
N ILE A 62 6.26 -9.78 1.67
CA ILE A 62 5.15 -10.14 0.79
C ILE A 62 5.62 -11.12 -0.29
N THR A 63 6.68 -10.80 -1.04
CA THR A 63 7.19 -11.67 -2.11
C THR A 63 7.66 -13.02 -1.57
N GLY A 64 8.37 -13.04 -0.44
CA GLY A 64 8.79 -14.25 0.24
C GLY A 64 7.61 -15.15 0.66
N SER A 65 6.49 -14.55 1.10
CA SER A 65 5.29 -15.32 1.49
C SER A 65 4.63 -16.07 0.32
N PHE A 66 4.82 -15.59 -0.92
CA PHE A 66 4.33 -16.28 -2.12
C PHE A 66 5.34 -17.31 -2.65
N ALA A 67 6.64 -17.02 -2.57
CA ALA A 67 7.70 -17.93 -3.01
C ALA A 67 7.76 -19.21 -2.18
N ALA A 68 7.58 -19.12 -0.85
CA ALA A 68 7.57 -20.28 0.04
C ALA A 68 6.44 -21.28 -0.25
N LYS A 69 5.39 -20.87 -0.98
CA LYS A 69 4.25 -21.72 -1.32
C LYS A 69 4.45 -22.54 -2.60
N LYS A 70 5.52 -22.30 -3.36
CA LYS A 70 5.80 -22.96 -4.64
C LYS A 70 6.56 -24.30 -4.49
N GLY A 71 6.89 -24.70 -3.26
CA GLY A 71 7.53 -25.97 -2.93
C GLY A 71 6.63 -26.87 -2.09
N LYS A 72 5.60 -27.45 -2.70
CA LYS A 72 4.95 -28.70 -2.31
C LYS A 72 4.35 -29.35 -3.54
#